data_AF-A0A0E3PRD0-F1
#
_entry.id   AF-A0A0E3PRD0-F1
#
_cell.length_a   1.000
_cell.length_b   1.000
_cell.length_c   1.000
_cell.angle_alpha   90.00
_cell.angle_beta   90.00
_cell.angle_gamma   90.00
#
_symmetry.space_group_name_H-M   'P 1'
#
loop_
_entity.id
_entity.type
_entity.pdbx_description
1 polymer ?
#
loop_
_entity_poly.entity_id
_entity_poly.type
_entity_poly.pdbx_seq_one_letter_code
_entity_poly.pdbx_strand_id
1 'polypeptide(L)'
;MLKAGQKYSKSKKLSDMQLIPVTLTLICPEDIEDRITKVKKNELIEKLIVRLCTETKEQGGVLTETDIAILLRVSGAMISNHVTSYEKKTKKVIPRAGTEMDMGKSLTHKRLAFHNYKKKIPTTENARLIDHTPESVDRYIKDGTRIEKLYTAGYNEWDMAFFTGLPIYVVKEYVEIIKSYEKEKKNITDLENQ
;
A
#
# COMPACT_ATOMS: atom_id res chain seq x y z
N MET A 1 -4.31 -5.07 -19.33
CA MET A 1 -3.86 -4.61 -18.00
C MET A 1 -2.34 -4.63 -17.92
N LEU A 2 -1.72 -3.87 -17.02
CA LEU A 2 -0.26 -3.86 -16.88
C LEU A 2 0.22 -5.22 -16.37
N LYS A 3 1.29 -5.77 -16.94
CA LYS A 3 1.89 -7.01 -16.42
C LYS A 3 2.51 -6.75 -15.05
N ALA A 4 2.20 -7.60 -14.08
CA ALA A 4 2.74 -7.56 -12.73
C ALA A 4 4.27 -7.78 -12.71
N GLY A 5 4.92 -7.38 -11.61
CA GLY A 5 6.37 -7.50 -11.44
C GLY A 5 7.20 -6.44 -12.17
N GLN A 6 6.59 -5.60 -13.00
CA GLN A 6 7.24 -4.42 -13.55
C GLN A 6 7.28 -3.31 -12.50
N LYS A 7 8.38 -2.55 -12.43
CA LYS A 7 8.50 -1.39 -11.54
C LYS A 7 8.51 -0.10 -12.35
N TYR A 8 7.76 0.89 -11.87
CA TYR A 8 7.80 2.23 -12.43
C TYR A 8 9.06 2.95 -11.97
N SER A 9 9.70 3.66 -12.89
CA SER A 9 10.90 4.44 -12.58
C SER A 9 11.04 5.60 -13.56
N LYS A 10 11.94 6.55 -13.25
CA LYS A 10 12.23 7.67 -14.17
C LYS A 10 12.65 7.20 -15.57
N SER A 11 13.28 6.03 -15.67
CA SER A 11 13.78 5.45 -16.93
C SER A 11 12.79 4.48 -17.60
N LYS A 12 11.66 4.15 -16.97
CA LYS A 12 10.64 3.25 -17.55
C LYS A 12 9.26 3.87 -17.37
N LYS A 13 8.74 4.48 -18.44
CA LYS A 13 7.43 5.14 -18.44
C LYS A 13 6.31 4.11 -18.57
N LEU A 14 5.09 4.56 -18.32
CA LEU A 14 3.89 3.72 -18.47
C LEU A 14 3.72 3.17 -19.89
N SER A 15 4.09 3.97 -20.89
CA SER A 15 4.07 3.60 -22.31
C SER A 15 4.99 2.41 -22.65
N ASP A 16 6.02 2.20 -21.84
CA ASP A 16 7.06 1.20 -22.08
C ASP A 16 6.78 -0.10 -21.31
N MET A 17 5.64 -0.15 -20.60
CA MET A 17 5.26 -1.29 -19.78
C MET A 17 4.48 -2.31 -20.61
N GLN A 18 4.80 -3.58 -20.38
CA GLN A 18 4.12 -4.69 -21.02
C GLN A 18 2.67 -4.77 -20.54
N LEU A 19 1.74 -4.95 -21.48
CA LEU A 19 0.35 -5.24 -21.22
C LEU A 19 0.06 -6.74 -21.40
N ILE A 20 -0.88 -7.26 -20.64
CA ILE A 20 -1.43 -8.62 -20.80
C ILE A 20 -2.96 -8.57 -20.86
N PRO A 21 -3.60 -9.51 -21.60
CA PRO A 21 -5.03 -9.74 -21.51
C PRO A 21 -5.39 -10.38 -20.15
N VAL A 22 -6.56 -10.03 -19.63
CA VAL A 22 -7.14 -10.64 -18.41
C VAL A 22 -8.65 -10.76 -18.60
N THR A 23 -9.25 -11.75 -17.96
CA THR A 23 -10.70 -11.94 -17.86
C THR A 23 -11.18 -11.42 -16.51
N LEU A 24 -12.24 -10.62 -16.49
CA LEU A 24 -12.76 -10.00 -15.27
C LEU A 24 -14.24 -10.32 -15.05
N THR A 25 -14.60 -10.59 -13.81
CA THR A 25 -15.98 -10.82 -13.40
C THR A 25 -16.62 -9.50 -12.96
N LEU A 26 -17.33 -8.84 -13.87
CA LEU A 26 -18.03 -7.59 -13.55
C LEU A 26 -19.27 -7.79 -12.67
N ILE A 27 -19.93 -8.96 -12.79
CA ILE A 27 -21.12 -9.32 -12.02
C ILE A 27 -20.98 -10.81 -11.65
N CYS A 28 -21.16 -11.13 -10.37
CA CYS A 28 -21.22 -12.49 -9.85
C CYS A 28 -22.58 -12.73 -9.14
N PRO A 29 -22.96 -13.99 -8.87
CA PRO A 29 -24.21 -14.30 -8.16
C PRO A 29 -24.35 -13.57 -6.82
N GLU A 30 -23.25 -13.39 -6.08
CA GLU A 30 -23.22 -12.69 -4.79
C GLU A 30 -23.62 -11.20 -4.92
N ASP A 31 -23.40 -10.57 -6.08
CA ASP A 31 -23.85 -9.19 -6.31
C ASP A 31 -25.39 -9.08 -6.36
N ILE A 32 -26.05 -10.14 -6.81
CA ILE A 32 -27.52 -10.23 -6.85
C ILE A 32 -28.06 -10.35 -5.42
N GLU A 33 -27.41 -11.18 -4.60
CA GLU A 33 -27.76 -11.36 -3.18
C GLU A 33 -27.54 -10.06 -2.39
N ASP A 34 -26.41 -9.39 -2.58
CA ASP A 34 -26.13 -8.10 -1.94
C ASP A 34 -27.19 -7.04 -2.31
N ARG A 35 -27.69 -7.08 -3.55
CA ARG A 35 -28.78 -6.21 -4.00
C ARG A 35 -30.09 -6.52 -3.30
N ILE A 36 -30.46 -7.79 -3.18
CA ILE A 36 -31.68 -8.24 -2.48
C ILE A 36 -31.63 -7.83 -1.00
N THR A 37 -30.46 -8.01 -0.37
CA THR A 37 -30.22 -7.70 1.05
C THR A 37 -29.94 -6.22 1.32
N LYS A 38 -29.96 -5.36 0.28
CA LYS A 38 -29.78 -3.90 0.37
C LYS A 38 -28.45 -3.48 0.99
N VAL A 39 -27.37 -4.17 0.67
CA VAL A 39 -26.01 -3.76 1.03
C VAL A 39 -25.75 -2.33 0.52
N LYS A 40 -25.05 -1.52 1.33
CA LYS A 40 -24.80 -0.11 1.02
C LYS A 40 -24.01 0.00 -0.29
N LYS A 41 -24.38 0.97 -1.13
CA LYS A 41 -23.72 1.23 -2.43
C LYS A 41 -22.18 1.30 -2.32
N ASN A 42 -21.66 1.95 -1.28
CA ASN A 42 -20.22 2.08 -1.10
C ASN A 42 -19.53 0.73 -0.86
N GLU A 43 -20.17 -0.17 -0.12
CA GLU A 43 -19.65 -1.51 0.15
C GLU A 43 -19.69 -2.38 -1.11
N LEU A 44 -20.74 -2.26 -1.93
CA LEU A 44 -20.82 -2.93 -3.24
C LEU A 44 -19.65 -2.54 -4.15
N ILE A 45 -19.36 -1.23 -4.24
CA ILE A 45 -18.25 -0.72 -5.06
C ILE A 45 -16.91 -1.19 -4.50
N GLU A 46 -16.71 -1.15 -3.18
CA GLU A 46 -15.50 -1.68 -2.54
C GLU A 46 -15.30 -3.18 -2.84
N LYS A 47 -16.35 -4.01 -2.72
CA LYS A 47 -16.30 -5.46 -3.05
C LYS A 47 -15.92 -5.68 -4.52
N LEU A 48 -16.50 -4.91 -5.44
CA LEU A 48 -16.20 -5.00 -6.86
C LEU A 48 -14.75 -4.59 -7.16
N ILE A 49 -14.27 -3.46 -6.61
CA ILE A 49 -12.88 -3.00 -6.78
C ILE A 49 -11.89 -4.07 -6.31
N VAL A 50 -12.12 -4.65 -5.13
CA VAL A 50 -11.25 -5.69 -4.55
C VAL A 50 -11.22 -6.91 -5.46
N ARG A 51 -12.38 -7.42 -5.88
CA ARG A 51 -12.48 -8.57 -6.80
C ARG A 51 -11.72 -8.33 -8.11
N LEU A 52 -11.97 -7.21 -8.79
CA LEU A 52 -11.31 -6.92 -10.06
C LEU A 52 -9.79 -6.87 -9.92
N CYS A 53 -9.27 -6.23 -8.85
CA CYS A 53 -7.84 -6.17 -8.59
C CYS A 53 -7.26 -7.56 -8.30
N THR A 54 -7.92 -8.36 -7.45
CA THR A 54 -7.48 -9.70 -7.08
C THR A 54 -7.46 -10.64 -8.29
N GLU A 55 -8.54 -10.71 -9.07
CA GLU A 55 -8.61 -11.52 -10.30
C GLU A 55 -7.53 -11.12 -11.32
N THR A 56 -7.26 -9.81 -11.44
CA THR A 56 -6.19 -9.34 -12.32
C THR A 56 -4.82 -9.81 -11.82
N LYS A 57 -4.58 -9.75 -10.50
CA LYS A 57 -3.32 -10.21 -9.89
C LYS A 57 -3.09 -11.70 -10.10
N GLU A 58 -4.12 -12.51 -9.90
CA GLU A 58 -4.07 -13.96 -10.11
C GLU A 58 -3.70 -14.34 -11.55
N GLN A 59 -4.04 -13.50 -12.52
CA GLN A 59 -3.67 -13.65 -13.93
C GLN A 59 -2.31 -13.01 -14.28
N GLY A 60 -1.54 -12.56 -13.29
CA GLY A 60 -0.21 -11.96 -13.48
C GLY A 60 -0.24 -10.50 -13.97
N GLY A 61 -1.38 -9.81 -13.79
CA GLY A 61 -1.56 -8.41 -14.17
C GLY A 61 -1.89 -7.51 -12.98
N VAL A 62 -1.98 -6.20 -13.22
CA VAL A 62 -2.43 -5.22 -12.23
C VAL A 62 -3.25 -4.12 -12.90
N LEU A 63 -4.28 -3.64 -12.19
CA LEU A 63 -5.17 -2.56 -12.62
C LEU A 63 -4.71 -1.22 -12.06
N THR A 64 -4.73 -0.17 -12.87
CA THR A 64 -4.65 1.21 -12.37
C THR A 64 -6.02 1.66 -11.86
N GLU A 65 -6.05 2.64 -10.95
CA GLU A 65 -7.32 3.26 -10.52
C GLU A 65 -8.08 3.89 -11.71
N THR A 66 -7.35 4.33 -12.74
CA THR A 66 -7.91 4.84 -13.99
C THR A 66 -8.61 3.74 -14.79
N ASP A 67 -8.01 2.56 -14.91
CA ASP A 67 -8.65 1.42 -15.59
C ASP A 67 -9.98 1.07 -14.93
N ILE A 68 -10.01 1.01 -13.59
CA ILE A 68 -11.20 0.72 -12.81
C ILE A 68 -12.25 1.82 -13.00
N ALA A 69 -11.85 3.09 -12.97
CA ALA A 69 -12.75 4.22 -13.18
C ALA A 69 -13.42 4.17 -14.56
N ILE A 70 -12.66 3.79 -15.60
CA ILE A 70 -13.18 3.61 -16.96
C ILE A 70 -14.16 2.44 -17.02
N LEU A 71 -13.79 1.27 -16.47
CA LEU A 71 -14.64 0.07 -16.44
C LEU A 71 -15.98 0.32 -15.74
N LEU A 72 -15.96 1.07 -14.63
CA LEU A 72 -17.14 1.35 -13.82
C LEU A 72 -17.88 2.64 -14.22
N ARG A 73 -17.34 3.40 -15.19
CA ARG A 73 -17.86 4.72 -15.63
C ARG A 73 -18.06 5.71 -14.48
N VAL A 74 -17.06 5.80 -13.60
CA VAL A 74 -17.03 6.75 -12.47
C VAL A 74 -15.76 7.59 -12.50
N SER A 75 -15.64 8.57 -11.62
CA SER A 75 -14.43 9.38 -11.52
C SER A 75 -13.30 8.62 -10.83
N GLY A 76 -12.05 8.90 -11.21
CA GLY A 76 -10.88 8.37 -10.52
C GLY A 76 -10.84 8.76 -9.03
N ALA A 77 -11.31 9.97 -8.69
CA ALA A 77 -11.42 10.40 -7.29
C ALA A 77 -12.37 9.51 -6.47
N MET A 78 -13.48 9.05 -7.06
CA MET A 78 -14.39 8.12 -6.39
C MET A 78 -13.70 6.78 -6.13
N ILE A 79 -12.99 6.21 -7.11
CA ILE A 79 -12.22 4.97 -6.94
C ILE A 79 -11.19 5.13 -5.82
N SER A 80 -10.41 6.21 -5.86
CA SER A 80 -9.37 6.48 -4.87
C SER A 80 -9.93 6.58 -3.44
N ASN A 81 -11.09 7.22 -3.28
CA ASN A 81 -11.78 7.32 -1.99
C ASN A 81 -12.26 5.96 -1.49
N HIS A 82 -12.83 5.10 -2.35
CA HIS A 82 -13.25 3.75 -1.96
C HIS A 82 -12.06 2.86 -1.59
N VAL A 83 -10.98 2.90 -2.39
CA VAL A 83 -9.73 2.19 -2.08
C VAL A 83 -9.21 2.60 -0.70
N THR A 84 -9.05 3.91 -0.47
CA THR A 84 -8.53 4.42 0.81
C THR A 84 -9.44 4.07 1.99
N SER A 85 -10.77 4.18 1.81
CA SER A 85 -11.77 3.78 2.80
C SER A 85 -11.64 2.30 3.17
N TYR A 86 -11.59 1.43 2.16
CA TYR A 86 -11.46 -0.01 2.34
C TYR A 86 -10.17 -0.39 3.05
N GLU A 87 -9.02 0.10 2.58
CA GLU A 87 -7.71 -0.22 3.14
C GLU A 87 -7.58 0.30 4.58
N LYS A 88 -8.12 1.49 4.88
CA LYS A 88 -8.12 2.04 6.24
C LYS A 88 -8.99 1.22 7.20
N LYS A 89 -10.16 0.79 6.75
CA LYS A 89 -11.14 0.00 7.53
C LYS A 89 -10.64 -1.42 7.79
N THR A 90 -10.14 -2.10 6.75
CA THR A 90 -9.79 -3.53 6.80
C THR A 90 -8.33 -3.80 7.15
N LYS A 91 -7.46 -2.78 7.04
CA LYS A 91 -6.00 -2.92 7.12
C LYS A 91 -5.40 -3.85 6.06
N LYS A 92 -6.17 -4.19 5.02
CA LYS A 92 -5.72 -4.98 3.87
C LYS A 92 -5.47 -4.05 2.69
N VAL A 93 -4.38 -4.30 1.96
CA VAL A 93 -3.99 -3.51 0.79
C VAL A 93 -4.59 -4.13 -0.46
N ILE A 94 -5.11 -3.30 -1.37
CA ILE A 94 -5.67 -3.77 -2.63
C ILE A 94 -4.51 -3.97 -3.64
N PRO A 95 -4.42 -5.12 -4.34
CA PRO A 95 -3.32 -5.41 -5.27
C PRO A 95 -3.51 -4.71 -6.62
N ARG A 96 -3.27 -3.40 -6.65
CA ARG A 96 -3.43 -2.53 -7.81
C ARG A 96 -2.08 -2.04 -8.30
N ALA A 97 -2.00 -1.51 -9.52
CA ALA A 97 -0.74 -1.03 -10.11
C ALA A 97 -0.01 -0.04 -9.20
N GLY A 98 -0.74 0.85 -8.53
CA GLY A 98 -0.18 1.79 -7.55
C GLY A 98 0.58 1.13 -6.40
N THR A 99 0.10 0.00 -5.88
CA THR A 99 0.68 -0.72 -4.72
C THR A 99 1.71 -1.75 -5.15
N GLU A 100 1.48 -2.45 -6.26
CA GLU A 100 2.34 -3.54 -6.74
C GLU A 100 3.59 -3.03 -7.49
N MET A 101 3.46 -1.93 -8.22
CA MET A 101 4.51 -1.38 -9.08
C MET A 101 5.25 -0.20 -8.46
N ASP A 102 4.97 0.11 -7.18
CA ASP A 102 5.49 1.25 -6.42
C ASP A 102 5.26 2.61 -7.10
N MET A 103 4.12 2.72 -7.81
CA MET A 103 3.79 3.83 -8.70
C MET A 103 3.25 5.09 -8.01
N GLY A 104 3.25 5.18 -6.68
CA GLY A 104 2.74 6.37 -6.00
C GLY A 104 2.80 6.37 -4.48
N LYS A 105 1.96 7.23 -3.89
CA LYS A 105 1.74 7.43 -2.44
C LYS A 105 0.95 6.27 -1.81
N SER A 106 1.29 5.04 -2.18
CA SER A 106 0.64 3.84 -1.66
C SER A 106 1.12 3.60 -0.23
N LEU A 107 0.54 4.39 0.67
CA LEU A 107 0.60 4.29 2.11
C LEU A 107 0.06 2.93 2.50
N THR A 108 0.95 1.95 2.64
CA THR A 108 0.76 0.78 3.53
C THR A 108 1.97 -0.14 3.48
N HIS A 109 2.54 -0.51 2.33
CA HIS A 109 3.61 -1.53 2.33
C HIS A 109 4.95 -1.03 2.89
N LYS A 110 5.40 0.19 2.59
CA LYS A 110 6.66 0.73 3.16
C LYS A 110 6.57 0.89 4.68
N ARG A 111 5.43 1.45 5.12
CA ARG A 111 5.07 1.61 6.52
C ARG A 111 4.95 0.26 7.23
N LEU A 112 4.23 -0.69 6.64
CA LEU A 112 4.00 -2.01 7.21
C LEU A 112 5.28 -2.84 7.24
N ALA A 113 6.12 -2.76 6.19
CA ALA A 113 7.44 -3.37 6.17
C ALA A 113 8.30 -2.88 7.34
N PHE A 114 8.40 -1.57 7.54
CA PHE A 114 9.17 -1.01 8.63
C PHE A 114 8.54 -1.26 10.00
N HIS A 115 7.22 -1.21 10.11
CA HIS A 115 6.48 -1.57 11.33
C HIS A 115 6.73 -3.03 11.75
N ASN A 116 6.60 -3.97 10.81
CA ASN A 116 6.88 -5.38 11.03
C ASN A 116 8.34 -5.61 11.43
N TYR A 117 9.27 -4.87 10.82
CA TYR A 117 10.68 -4.87 11.23
C TYR A 117 10.87 -4.38 12.68
N LYS A 118 10.17 -3.31 13.09
CA LYS A 118 10.20 -2.82 14.48
C LYS A 118 9.65 -3.85 15.47
N LYS A 119 8.68 -4.69 15.03
CA LYS A 119 8.19 -5.88 15.76
C LYS A 119 9.11 -7.10 15.70
N LYS A 120 10.28 -7.01 15.08
CA LYS A 120 11.25 -8.11 14.92
C LYS A 120 10.71 -9.29 14.09
N ILE A 121 9.75 -9.04 13.20
CA ILE A 121 9.29 -10.03 12.23
C ILE A 121 10.39 -10.23 11.16
N PRO A 122 10.82 -11.47 10.88
CA PRO A 122 11.83 -11.74 9.85
C PRO A 122 11.43 -11.22 8.46
N THR A 123 12.39 -10.78 7.63
CA THR A 123 12.12 -10.23 6.28
C THR A 123 11.27 -11.17 5.43
N THR A 124 11.55 -12.48 5.46
CA THR A 124 10.80 -13.47 4.68
C THR A 124 9.33 -13.56 5.07
N GLU A 125 9.04 -13.51 6.37
CA GLU A 125 7.67 -13.51 6.88
C GLU A 125 6.98 -12.16 6.64
N ASN A 126 7.71 -11.06 6.82
CA ASN A 126 7.23 -9.72 6.51
C ASN A 126 6.83 -9.59 5.02
N ALA A 127 7.66 -10.13 4.12
CA ALA A 127 7.39 -10.20 2.70
C ALA A 127 6.09 -10.95 2.38
N ARG A 128 5.84 -12.08 3.05
CA ARG A 128 4.57 -12.81 2.93
C ARG A 128 3.38 -12.01 3.46
N LEU A 129 3.52 -11.37 4.63
CA LEU A 129 2.45 -10.62 5.27
C LEU A 129 2.00 -9.39 4.46
N ILE A 130 2.93 -8.77 3.74
CA ILE A 130 2.64 -7.56 2.94
C ILE A 130 2.59 -7.85 1.43
N ASP A 131 2.62 -9.13 1.06
CA ASP A 131 2.54 -9.59 -0.33
C ASP A 131 3.56 -8.90 -1.25
N HIS A 132 4.84 -8.94 -0.82
CA HIS A 132 5.99 -8.37 -1.51
C HIS A 132 7.15 -9.35 -1.58
N THR A 133 8.16 -9.03 -2.39
CA THR A 133 9.42 -9.78 -2.38
C THR A 133 10.29 -9.38 -1.19
N PRO A 134 11.12 -10.29 -0.63
CA PRO A 134 12.08 -9.97 0.42
C PRO A 134 12.98 -8.78 0.07
N GLU A 135 13.43 -8.66 -1.18
CA GLU A 135 14.29 -7.56 -1.64
C GLU A 135 13.57 -6.20 -1.58
N SER A 136 12.27 -6.20 -1.85
CA SER A 136 11.44 -4.99 -1.76
C SER A 136 11.24 -4.59 -0.29
N VAL A 137 11.02 -5.57 0.59
CA VAL A 137 10.91 -5.35 2.04
C VAL A 137 12.21 -4.81 2.62
N ASP A 138 13.35 -5.42 2.31
CA ASP A 138 14.66 -4.98 2.80
C ASP A 138 14.98 -3.54 2.37
N ARG A 139 14.58 -3.17 1.14
CA ARG A 139 14.70 -1.78 0.67
C ARG A 139 13.90 -0.82 1.57
N TYR A 140 12.65 -1.15 1.89
CA TYR A 140 11.81 -0.32 2.76
C TYR A 140 12.32 -0.24 4.19
N ILE A 141 12.87 -1.34 4.72
CA ILE A 141 13.50 -1.37 6.03
C ILE A 141 14.76 -0.49 6.03
N LYS A 142 15.59 -0.58 4.98
CA LYS A 142 16.79 0.24 4.84
C LYS A 142 16.46 1.75 4.80
N ASP A 143 15.42 2.14 4.08
CA ASP A 143 14.97 3.53 4.04
C ASP A 143 14.47 3.99 5.41
N GLY A 144 13.63 3.20 6.07
CA GLY A 144 13.12 3.52 7.40
C GLY A 144 14.22 3.62 8.47
N THR A 145 15.21 2.73 8.45
CA THR A 145 16.35 2.77 9.39
C THR A 145 17.28 3.95 9.16
N ARG A 146 17.44 4.44 7.91
CA ARG A 146 18.15 5.70 7.63
C ARG A 146 17.42 6.89 8.25
N ILE A 147 16.10 6.94 8.10
CA ILE A 147 15.27 7.99 8.71
C ILE A 147 15.32 7.92 10.23
N GLU A 148 15.25 6.72 10.82
CA GLU A 148 15.36 6.53 12.27
C GLU A 148 16.66 7.08 12.83
N LYS A 149 17.81 6.78 12.19
CA LYS A 149 19.11 7.33 12.60
C LYS A 149 19.14 8.86 12.57
N LEU A 150 18.62 9.46 11.51
CA LEU A 150 18.59 10.93 11.35
C LEU A 150 17.63 11.58 12.35
N TYR A 151 16.48 10.97 12.59
CA TYR A 151 15.52 11.42 13.58
C TYR A 151 16.14 11.40 14.99
N THR A 152 16.81 10.31 15.38
CA THR A 152 17.51 10.22 16.67
C THR A 152 18.66 11.23 16.79
N ALA A 153 19.29 11.61 15.68
CA ALA A 153 20.31 12.66 15.64
C ALA A 153 19.75 14.10 15.70
N GLY A 154 18.42 14.26 15.76
CA GLY A 154 17.77 15.56 15.93
C GLY A 154 17.53 16.35 14.63
N TYR A 155 17.70 15.74 13.46
CA TYR A 155 17.40 16.40 12.19
C TYR A 155 15.89 16.59 12.00
N ASN A 156 15.51 17.68 11.33
CA ASN A 156 14.11 17.91 10.95
C ASN A 156 13.75 17.11 9.68
N GLU A 157 12.44 17.01 9.40
CA GLU A 157 11.91 16.20 8.29
C GLU A 157 12.39 16.63 6.90
N TRP A 158 12.68 17.93 6.71
CA TRP A 158 13.19 18.45 5.43
C TRP A 158 14.63 18.04 5.19
N ASP A 159 15.49 18.17 6.22
CA ASP A 159 16.88 17.72 6.15
C ASP A 159 16.95 16.22 5.93
N MET A 160 16.09 15.46 6.61
CA MET A 160 15.96 14.02 6.40
C MET A 160 15.59 13.67 4.95
N ALA A 161 14.62 14.37 4.36
CA ALA A 161 14.24 14.17 2.96
C ALA A 161 15.40 14.49 2.01
N PHE A 162 16.12 15.59 2.27
CA PHE A 162 17.27 16.01 1.50
C PHE A 162 18.41 14.97 1.54
N PHE A 163 18.82 14.52 2.74
CA PHE A 163 19.91 13.56 2.90
C PHE A 163 19.58 12.17 2.37
N THR A 164 18.31 11.76 2.48
CA THR A 164 17.91 10.42 2.05
C THR A 164 17.55 10.33 0.58
N GLY A 165 17.23 11.46 -0.05
CA GLY A 165 16.63 11.52 -1.38
C GLY A 165 15.18 11.03 -1.41
N LEU A 166 14.57 10.82 -0.24
CA LEU A 166 13.19 10.37 -0.11
C LEU A 166 12.23 11.57 -0.21
N PRO A 167 11.06 11.40 -0.84
CA PRO A 167 10.03 12.43 -0.81
C PRO A 167 9.61 12.76 0.63
N ILE A 168 9.37 14.05 0.93
CA ILE A 168 9.01 14.53 2.27
C ILE A 168 7.83 13.79 2.91
N TYR A 169 6.84 13.36 2.11
CA TYR A 169 5.69 12.61 2.62
C TYR A 169 6.10 11.22 3.13
N VAL A 170 7.06 10.55 2.48
CA VAL A 170 7.59 9.24 2.92
C VAL A 170 8.36 9.40 4.23
N VAL A 171 9.14 10.47 4.36
CA VAL A 171 9.86 10.78 5.61
C VAL A 171 8.87 10.94 6.76
N LYS A 172 7.80 11.71 6.57
CA LYS A 172 6.75 11.91 7.58
C LYS A 172 6.13 10.59 8.02
N GLU A 173 5.86 9.68 7.08
CA GLU A 173 5.31 8.35 7.41
C GLU A 173 6.25 7.54 8.30
N TYR A 174 7.55 7.53 8.01
CA TYR A 174 8.53 6.83 8.85
C TYR A 174 8.65 7.48 10.24
N VAL A 175 8.68 8.82 10.30
CA VAL A 175 8.73 9.58 11.56
C VAL A 175 7.51 9.31 12.43
N GLU A 176 6.32 9.21 11.86
CA GLU A 176 5.10 8.83 12.60
C GLU A 176 5.23 7.46 13.26
N ILE A 177 5.78 6.46 12.54
CA ILE A 177 6.02 5.12 13.09
C ILE A 177 7.04 5.20 14.22
N ILE A 178 8.15 5.91 14.03
CA ILE A 178 9.18 6.06 15.06
C ILE A 178 8.59 6.66 16.34
N LYS A 179 7.83 7.76 16.21
CA LYS A 179 7.14 8.43 17.33
C LYS A 179 6.16 7.50 18.05
N SER A 180 5.40 6.67 17.33
CA SER A 180 4.46 5.74 17.96
C SER A 180 5.20 4.70 18.82
N TYR A 181 6.31 4.16 18.34
CA TYR A 181 7.14 3.22 19.11
C TYR A 181 7.85 3.88 20.31
N GLU A 182 8.30 5.14 20.18
CA GLU A 182 8.86 5.88 21.32
C GLU A 182 7.83 6.11 22.41
N LYS A 183 6.58 6.43 22.03
CA LYS A 183 5.48 6.61 22.98
C LYS A 183 5.12 5.30 23.70
N GLU A 184 5.03 4.19 22.96
CA GLU A 184 4.78 2.87 23.54
C GLU A 184 5.87 2.48 24.55
N LYS A 185 7.15 2.68 24.22
CA LYS A 185 8.26 2.40 25.15
C LYS A 185 8.19 3.23 26.43
N LYS A 186 7.89 4.52 26.33
CA LYS A 186 7.74 5.40 27.51
C LYS A 186 6.63 4.90 28.43
N ASN A 187 5.46 4.59 27.87
CA ASN A 187 4.34 4.06 28.65
C ASN A 187 4.66 2.74 29.38
N ILE A 188 5.42 1.83 28.77
CA ILE A 188 5.86 0.58 29.42
C ILE A 188 6.83 0.88 30.56
N THR A 189 7.80 1.77 30.33
CA THR A 189 8.79 2.17 31.33
C THR A 189 8.11 2.84 32.53
N ASP A 190 7.06 3.63 32.30
CA ASP A 190 6.30 4.30 33.37
C ASP A 190 5.45 3.32 34.20
N LEU A 191 4.98 2.21 33.60
CA LEU A 191 4.24 1.14 34.28
C LEU A 191 5.16 0.21 35.09
N GLU A 192 6.38 -0.03 34.63
CA GLU A 192 7.37 -0.85 35.35
C GLU A 192 8.01 -0.12 36.55
N ASN A 193 7.89 1.22 36.59
CA ASN A 193 8.40 2.07 37.66
C ASN A 193 7.34 2.46 38.71
N GLN A 194 6.14 1.86 38.66
CA GLN A 194 5.08 1.95 39.69
C GLN A 194 5.01 0.66 40.49
#